data_AF-A0A661DXP2-F1
#
_entry.id   AF-A0A661DXP2-F1
#
_cell.length_a   1.000
_cell.length_b   1.000
_cell.length_c   1.000
_cell.angle_alpha   90.00
_cell.angle_beta   90.00
_cell.angle_gamma   90.00
#
_symmetry.space_group_name_H-M   'P 1'
#
loop_
_entity.id
_entity.type
_entity.pdbx_description
1 polymer ?
#
loop_
_entity_poly.entity_id
_entity_poly.type
_entity_poly.pdbx_seq_one_letter_code
_entity_poly.pdbx_strand_id
1 'polypeptide(L)'
;MLEQTVSFDLDLIRRYDTAGPRYTSYPTAVEFDDNFTADSYRQQVELSNQRGGPLSLYFHLPFCDTVCFYCACNKIITKNRKHAEPYLA
;
A
#
# COMPACT_ATOMS: atom_id res chain seq x y z
N MET A 1 -30.82 -4.06 14.87
CA MET A 1 -30.16 -5.38 14.69
C MET A 1 -29.76 -5.46 13.24
N LEU A 2 -28.47 -5.55 12.92
CA LEU A 2 -28.02 -5.77 11.54
C LEU A 2 -28.25 -7.25 11.21
N GLU A 3 -29.15 -7.55 10.27
CA GLU A 3 -29.29 -8.90 9.72
C GLU A 3 -28.01 -9.27 8.97
N GLN A 4 -27.43 -10.40 9.33
CA GLN A 4 -26.18 -10.87 8.72
C GLN A 4 -26.51 -11.48 7.35
N THR A 5 -26.14 -10.77 6.29
CA THR A 5 -26.44 -11.15 4.89
C THR A 5 -25.43 -12.11 4.26
N VAL A 6 -24.35 -12.44 4.97
CA VAL A 6 -23.28 -13.31 4.47
C VAL A 6 -23.59 -14.76 4.83
N SER A 7 -23.75 -15.61 3.82
CA SER A 7 -23.81 -17.07 3.97
C SER A 7 -22.39 -17.65 4.05
N PHE A 8 -22.13 -18.51 5.04
CA PHE A 8 -20.82 -19.11 5.25
C PHE A 8 -20.77 -20.52 4.66
N ASP A 9 -20.36 -20.64 3.40
CA ASP A 9 -20.20 -21.91 2.70
C ASP A 9 -18.76 -22.43 2.86
N LEU A 10 -18.59 -23.44 3.72
CA LEU A 10 -17.29 -24.02 4.03
C LEU A 10 -16.64 -24.71 2.84
N ASP A 11 -17.42 -25.31 1.95
CA ASP A 11 -16.89 -26.02 0.79
C ASP A 11 -16.38 -25.02 -0.26
N LEU A 12 -17.10 -23.90 -0.43
CA LEU A 12 -16.66 -22.80 -1.28
C LEU A 12 -15.38 -22.15 -0.75
N ILE A 13 -15.31 -21.88 0.55
CA ILE A 13 -14.12 -21.30 1.19
C ILE A 13 -12.92 -22.22 1.00
N ARG A 14 -13.06 -23.52 1.31
CA ARG A 14 -11.97 -24.50 1.14
C ARG A 14 -11.49 -24.60 -0.31
N ARG A 15 -12.39 -24.45 -1.28
CA ARG A 15 -12.06 -24.50 -2.71
C ARG A 15 -11.17 -23.32 -3.14
N TYR A 16 -11.34 -22.14 -2.54
CA TYR A 16 -10.68 -20.90 -2.97
C TYR A 16 -9.66 -20.35 -1.96
N ASP A 17 -9.47 -20.99 -0.80
CA ASP A 17 -8.42 -20.70 0.19
C ASP A 17 -7.03 -21.06 -0.36
N THR A 18 -6.59 -20.28 -1.34
CA THR A 18 -5.37 -20.45 -2.10
C THR A 18 -4.64 -19.11 -2.19
N ALA A 19 -3.33 -19.15 -2.42
CA ALA A 19 -2.55 -17.93 -2.60
C ALA A 19 -3.03 -17.19 -3.87
N GLY A 20 -3.58 -15.99 -3.69
CA GLY A 20 -4.04 -15.12 -4.76
C GLY A 20 -3.34 -13.75 -4.75
N PRO A 21 -3.39 -13.02 -5.87
CA PRO A 21 -2.88 -11.66 -5.93
C PRO A 21 -3.66 -10.75 -4.97
N ARG A 22 -2.95 -9.86 -4.29
CA ARG A 22 -3.58 -8.81 -3.48
C ARG A 22 -3.97 -7.66 -4.39
N TYR A 23 -5.26 -7.48 -4.63
CA TYR A 23 -5.79 -6.36 -5.41
C TYR A 23 -5.86 -5.08 -4.59
N THR A 24 -4.69 -4.48 -4.32
CA THR A 24 -4.59 -3.18 -3.62
C THR A 24 -4.70 -1.98 -4.55
N SER A 25 -4.43 -2.18 -5.85
CA SER A 25 -4.54 -1.18 -6.91
C SER A 25 -4.79 -1.88 -8.26
N TYR A 26 -5.24 -1.11 -9.25
CA TYR A 26 -5.33 -1.56 -10.64
C TYR A 26 -4.80 -0.48 -11.59
N PRO A 27 -3.82 -0.78 -12.46
CA PRO A 27 -3.04 -2.02 -12.49
C PRO A 27 -2.26 -2.29 -11.20
N THR A 28 -1.81 -3.54 -11.00
CA THR A 28 -1.06 -3.91 -9.79
C THR A 28 0.39 -3.44 -9.86
N ALA A 29 1.09 -3.41 -8.72
CA ALA A 29 2.50 -2.99 -8.66
C ALA A 29 3.46 -3.87 -9.49
N VAL A 30 3.04 -5.07 -9.91
CA VAL A 30 3.81 -5.94 -10.81
C VAL A 30 3.99 -5.29 -12.20
N GLU A 31 3.07 -4.40 -12.57
CA GLU A 31 3.11 -3.68 -13.85
C GLU A 31 3.97 -2.41 -13.79
N PHE A 32 4.64 -2.12 -12.67
CA PHE A 32 5.55 -0.97 -12.59
C PHE A 32 6.85 -1.28 -13.34
N ASP A 33 7.28 -0.35 -14.18
CA ASP A 33 8.52 -0.43 -14.95
C ASP A 33 9.32 0.88 -14.88
N ASP A 34 10.56 0.84 -15.37
CA ASP A 34 11.49 1.98 -15.35
C ASP A 34 11.22 2.99 -16.49
N ASN A 35 10.19 2.79 -17.33
CA ASN A 35 9.83 3.74 -18.40
C ASN A 35 9.04 4.94 -17.86
N PHE A 36 8.47 4.85 -16.65
CA PHE A 36 7.77 5.98 -16.03
C PHE A 36 8.78 7.01 -15.52
N THR A 37 8.81 8.17 -16.18
CA THR A 37 9.82 9.21 -15.93
C THR A 37 9.31 10.37 -15.07
N ALA A 38 10.21 11.27 -14.70
CA ALA A 38 9.86 12.53 -14.06
C ALA A 38 8.92 13.41 -14.92
N ASP A 39 9.06 13.39 -16.25
CA ASP A 39 8.18 14.14 -17.15
C ASP A 39 6.79 13.49 -17.22
N SER A 40 6.73 12.15 -17.23
CA SER A 40 5.48 11.40 -17.09
C SER A 40 4.75 11.80 -15.81
N TYR A 41 5.46 11.91 -14.68
CA TYR A 41 4.90 12.35 -13.40
C TYR A 41 4.32 13.77 -13.47
N ARG A 42 5.08 14.74 -13.98
CA ARG A 42 4.62 16.14 -14.10
C ARG A 42 3.34 16.24 -14.94
N GLN A 43 3.29 15.52 -16.06
CA GLN A 43 2.10 15.46 -16.90
C GLN A 43 0.88 14.90 -16.14
N GLN A 44 1.06 13.83 -15.34
CA GLN A 44 -0.04 13.29 -14.53
C GLN A 44 -0.51 14.26 -13.44
N VAL A 45 0.40 15.03 -12.84
CA VAL A 45 0.04 16.09 -11.87
C VAL A 45 -0.81 17.16 -12.53
N GLU A 46 -0.43 17.63 -13.72
CA GLU A 46 -1.22 18.62 -14.49
C GLU A 46 -2.62 18.11 -14.81
N LEU A 47 -2.73 16.86 -15.29
CA LEU A 47 -4.01 16.21 -15.57
C LEU A 47 -4.86 16.05 -14.29
N SER A 48 -4.24 15.70 -13.16
CA SER A 48 -4.92 15.60 -11.87
C SER A 48 -5.49 16.95 -11.41
N ASN A 49 -4.70 18.03 -11.55
CA ASN A 49 -5.13 19.38 -11.20
C ASN A 49 -6.29 19.85 -12.07
N GLN A 50 -6.29 19.54 -13.37
CA GLN A 50 -7.40 19.85 -14.29
C GLN A 50 -8.70 19.14 -13.91
N ARG A 51 -8.62 17.92 -13.35
CA ARG A 51 -9.79 17.17 -12.87
C ARG A 51 -10.40 17.77 -11.59
N GLY A 52 -9.63 18.53 -10.80
CA GLY A 52 -10.13 19.27 -9.64
C GLY A 52 -10.54 18.42 -8.43
N GLY A 53 -9.98 17.22 -8.27
CA GLY A 53 -10.24 16.35 -7.11
C GLY A 53 -9.58 16.85 -5.81
N PRO A 54 -10.07 16.44 -4.63
CA PRO A 54 -9.43 16.75 -3.36
C PRO A 54 -8.05 16.09 -3.25
N LEU A 55 -7.11 16.77 -2.58
CA LEU A 55 -5.76 16.25 -2.36
C LEU A 55 -5.71 15.34 -1.13
N SER A 56 -5.16 14.14 -1.29
CA SER A 56 -4.79 13.22 -0.21
C SER A 56 -3.28 13.11 -0.13
N LEU A 57 -2.71 13.18 1.07
CA LEU A 57 -1.26 13.11 1.31
C LEU A 57 -0.92 11.83 2.06
N TYR A 58 0.09 11.10 1.58
CA TYR A 58 0.63 9.90 2.20
C TYR A 58 2.09 10.10 2.59
N PHE A 59 2.42 9.74 3.83
CA PHE A 59 3.79 9.75 4.35
C PHE A 59 4.12 8.35 4.87
N HIS A 60 5.14 7.72 4.30
CA HIS A 60 5.64 6.46 4.82
C HIS A 60 6.54 6.74 6.04
N LEU A 61 6.39 6.01 7.14
CA LEU A 61 7.30 6.08 8.30
C LEU A 61 7.84 4.67 8.56
N PRO A 62 9.07 4.35 8.13
CA PRO A 62 9.50 2.96 8.06
C PRO A 62 9.98 2.39 9.40
N PHE A 63 10.11 3.16 10.47
CA PHE A 63 10.83 2.71 11.66
C PHE A 63 9.98 1.93 12.65
N CYS A 64 10.44 0.75 13.05
CA CYS A 64 9.85 -0.07 14.12
C CYS A 64 10.87 -0.38 15.21
N ASP A 65 10.49 -0.27 16.48
CA ASP A 65 11.38 -0.58 17.61
C ASP A 65 11.51 -2.10 17.87
N THR A 66 10.48 -2.86 17.50
CA THR A 66 10.39 -4.31 17.76
C THR A 66 10.21 -5.11 16.47
N VAL A 67 10.81 -6.30 16.44
CA VAL A 67 10.62 -7.28 15.37
C VAL A 67 9.28 -8.00 15.58
N CYS A 68 8.33 -7.80 14.68
CA CYS A 68 7.14 -8.65 14.57
C CYS A 68 7.38 -9.70 13.49
N PHE A 69 7.48 -10.98 13.87
CA PHE A 69 7.80 -12.07 12.93
C PHE A 69 6.76 -12.31 11.83
N TYR A 70 5.53 -11.85 12.03
CA TYR A 70 4.46 -11.91 11.02
C TYR A 70 4.44 -10.71 10.06
N CYS A 71 5.23 -9.66 10.32
CA CYS A 71 5.10 -8.38 9.61
C CYS A 71 5.93 -8.35 8.31
N ALA A 72 5.24 -8.16 7.18
CA ALA A 72 5.81 -8.04 5.84
C ALA A 72 5.75 -6.61 5.26
N CYS A 73 5.56 -5.59 6.11
CA CYS A 73 5.53 -4.20 5.66
C CYS A 73 6.93 -3.76 5.17
N ASN A 74 6.97 -2.74 4.30
CA ASN A 74 8.20 -1.97 4.11
C ASN A 74 8.52 -1.26 5.43
N LYS A 75 9.63 -1.65 6.07
CA LYS A 75 10.06 -1.12 7.37
C LYS A 75 11.54 -1.37 7.64
N ILE A 76 12.09 -0.56 8.53
CA ILE A 76 13.42 -0.64 9.13
C ILE A 76 13.24 -0.91 10.61
N ILE A 77 13.70 -2.06 11.10
CA ILE A 77 13.67 -2.37 12.52
C ILE A 77 14.93 -1.80 13.17
N THR A 78 14.78 -0.89 14.12
CA THR A 78 15.91 -0.22 14.79
C THR A 78 15.51 0.30 16.15
N LYS A 79 16.39 0.14 17.15
CA LYS A 79 16.29 0.83 18.44
C LYS A 79 16.93 2.22 18.42
N ASN A 80 17.72 2.52 17.38
CA ASN A 80 18.38 3.81 17.24
C ASN A 80 17.40 4.86 16.69
N ARG A 81 16.79 5.62 17.60
CA ARG A 81 15.85 6.70 17.24
C ARG A 81 16.48 7.81 16.40
N LYS A 82 17.82 7.97 16.43
CA LYS A 82 18.53 8.98 15.64
C LYS A 82 18.39 8.76 14.14
N HIS A 83 18.00 7.57 13.68
CA HIS A 83 17.73 7.33 12.24
C HIS A 83 16.53 8.12 11.72
N ALA A 84 15.61 8.55 12.59
CA ALA A 84 14.48 9.37 12.19
C ALA A 84 14.88 10.82 11.85
N GLU A 85 15.97 11.33 12.44
CA GLU A 85 16.44 12.71 12.22
C GLU A 85 16.78 12.98 10.74
N PRO A 86 17.67 12.21 10.07
CA PRO A 86 17.96 12.43 8.66
C PRO A 86 16.79 12.08 7.73
N TYR A 87 15.76 11.37 8.21
CA TYR A 87 14.56 11.05 7.42
C TYR A 87 13.59 12.25 7.32
N LEU A 88 13.62 13.15 8.30
CA LEU A 88 12.76 14.33 8.36
C LEU A 88 13.44 15.62 7.86
N ALA A 89 14.76 15.58 7.66
CA ALA A 89 15.60 16.73 7.32
C ALA A 89 15.52 17.15 5.85
#